data_AF-A0A9E3QMH8-F1
#
_entry.id   AF-A0A9E3QMH8-F1
#
_cell.length_a   1.000
_cell.length_b   1.000
_cell.length_c   1.000
_cell.angle_alpha   90.00
_cell.angle_beta   90.00
_cell.angle_gamma   90.00
#
_symmetry.space_group_name_H-M   'P 1'
#
loop_
_entity.id
_entity.type
_entity.pdbx_description
1 polymer ?
#
loop_
_entity_poly.entity_id
_entity_poly.type
_entity_poly.pdbx_seq_one_letter_code
_entity_poly.pdbx_strand_id
1 'polypeptide(L)' 'MEKLEISDDGTFKLPRGDVVGFARYLEAHGVRCNPTGMTSSDESDAPVLQGHLNKPFDPERVQALYRDWMRRGGK' A
#
# COMPACT_ATOMS: atom_id res chain seq x y z
N MET A 1 13.04 -9.19 3.34
CA MET A 1 11.62 -9.30 2.89
C MET A 1 11.04 -7.90 3.04
N GLU A 2 10.66 -7.22 1.96
CA GLU A 2 10.07 -5.87 2.06
C GLU A 2 8.77 -5.93 2.88
N LYS A 3 8.68 -5.06 3.89
CA LYS A 3 7.50 -4.87 4.75
C LYS A 3 6.74 -3.65 4.26
N LEU A 4 5.41 -3.68 4.32
CA LEU A 4 4.60 -2.50 4.02
C LEU A 4 4.55 -1.67 5.29
N GLU A 5 5.01 -0.42 5.23
CA GLU A 5 4.87 0.49 6.36
C GLU A 5 3.44 1.01 6.37
N ILE A 6 2.72 0.75 7.47
CA ILE A 6 1.33 1.18 7.69
C ILE A 6 1.31 1.93 9.03
N SER A 7 0.87 3.18 9.00
CA SER A 7 0.66 4.05 10.16
C SER A 7 -0.69 3.77 10.83
N ASP A 8 -0.85 4.15 12.11
CA ASP A 8 -2.07 3.92 12.90
C ASP A 8 -3.33 4.61 12.33
N ASP A 9 -3.14 5.63 11.51
CA ASP A 9 -4.21 6.32 10.78
C ASP A 9 -4.69 5.50 9.57
N GLY A 10 -3.96 4.47 9.14
CA GLY A 10 -4.23 3.67 7.94
C GLY A 10 -3.42 4.09 6.72
N THR A 11 -2.57 5.12 6.85
CA THR A 11 -1.68 5.54 5.77
C THR A 11 -0.60 4.49 5.54
N PHE A 12 -0.37 4.11 4.28
CA PHE A 12 0.75 3.25 3.91
C PHE A 12 1.58 3.85 2.77
N LYS A 13 2.85 3.46 2.73
CA LYS A 13 3.80 3.87 1.70
C LYS A 13 4.28 2.66 0.92
N LEU A 14 4.19 2.75 -0.40
CA LEU A 14 4.73 1.77 -1.34
C LEU A 14 6.08 2.28 -1.86
N PRO A 15 7.19 1.58 -1.58
CA PRO A 15 8.50 1.95 -2.11
C PRO A 15 8.60 1.72 -3.62
N ARG A 16 7.79 0.81 -4.18
CA ARG A 16 7.74 0.42 -5.60
C ARG A 16 6.35 -0.11 -5.97
N GLY A 17 6.05 -0.09 -7.28
CA GLY A 17 4.84 -0.69 -7.86
C GLY A 17 3.80 0.34 -8.32
N ASP A 18 2.53 -0.06 -8.37
CA ASP A 18 1.37 0.80 -8.65
C ASP A 18 0.42 0.81 -7.45
N VAL A 19 0.19 1.99 -6.85
CA VAL A 19 -0.73 2.15 -5.71
C VAL A 19 -2.18 1.96 -6.12
N VAL A 20 -2.54 2.28 -7.36
CA VAL A 20 -3.89 2.04 -7.87
C VAL A 20 -4.10 0.54 -8.04
N GLY A 21 -3.13 -0.17 -8.63
CA GLY A 21 -3.10 -1.61 -8.73
C GLY A 21 -3.19 -2.31 -7.36
N PHE A 22 -2.39 -1.87 -6.39
CA PHE A 22 -2.45 -2.42 -5.03
C PHE A 22 -3.76 -2.10 -4.33
N ALA A 23 -4.29 -0.88 -4.45
CA ALA A 23 -5.59 -0.52 -3.89
C ALA A 23 -6.72 -1.40 -4.47
N ARG A 24 -6.75 -1.61 -5.80
CA ARG A 24 -7.69 -2.53 -6.45
C ARG A 24 -7.52 -3.97 -5.96
N TYR A 25 -6.28 -4.39 -5.73
CA TYR A 25 -5.98 -5.71 -5.18
C TYR A 25 -6.55 -5.87 -3.76
N LEU A 26 -6.36 -4.87 -2.91
CA LEU A 26 -6.93 -4.83 -1.56
C LEU A 26 -8.46 -4.88 -1.61
N GLU A 27 -9.09 -4.09 -2.48
CA GLU A 27 -10.55 -4.06 -2.64
C GLU A 27 -11.12 -5.40 -3.12
N ALA A 28 -10.44 -6.07 -4.06
CA ALA A 28 -10.80 -7.42 -4.50
C ALA A 28 -10.75 -8.46 -3.36
N HIS A 29 -9.97 -8.18 -2.31
CA HIS A 29 -9.87 -9.00 -1.10
C HIS A 29 -10.70 -8.43 0.07
N GLY A 30 -11.60 -7.48 -0.19
CA GLY A 30 -12.51 -6.92 0.81
C GLY A 30 -11.87 -5.91 1.77
N VAL A 31 -10.70 -5.39 1.44
CA VAL A 31 -10.03 -4.30 2.19
C VAL A 31 -10.25 -3.00 1.44
N ARG A 32 -10.99 -2.06 2.03
CA ARG A 32 -11.21 -0.74 1.43
C ARG A 32 -9.96 0.11 1.54
N CYS A 33 -9.48 0.60 0.40
CA CYS A 33 -8.29 1.42 0.29
C CYS A 33 -8.58 2.60 -0.64
N ASN A 34 -8.24 3.81 -0.19
CA ASN A 34 -8.23 4.98 -1.04
C ASN A 34 -6.77 5.24 -1.49
N PRO A 35 -6.43 5.01 -2.78
CA PRO A 35 -5.11 5.35 -3.27
C PRO A 35 -4.95 6.88 -3.23
N THR A 36 -4.01 7.36 -2.43
CA THR A 36 -3.54 8.73 -2.51
C THR A 36 -2.45 8.81 -3.58
N GLY A 37 -2.19 9.98 -4.14
CA GLY A 37 -1.27 10.10 -5.28
C GLY A 37 0.18 9.76 -4.93
N MET A 38 1.08 10.01 -5.89
CA MET A 38 2.52 10.11 -5.60
C MET A 38 2.73 11.24 -4.60
N THR A 39 3.35 10.93 -3.46
CA THR A 39 3.83 11.95 -2.51
C THR A 39 5.35 12.02 -2.61
N SER A 40 5.85 13.22 -2.83
CA SER A 40 7.28 13.53 -2.72
C SER A 40 7.48 14.03 -1.29
N SER A 41 8.05 13.23 -0.39
CA SER A 41 8.42 13.75 0.92
C SER A 41 9.72 13.13 1.42
N ASP A 42 10.67 14.06 1.47
CA ASP A 42 11.94 14.14 2.20
C ASP A 42 13.11 13.23 1.78
N GLU A 43 14.12 13.92 1.23
CA GLU A 43 15.56 13.57 1.18
C GLU A 43 16.00 12.36 0.35
N SER A 44 15.09 11.70 -0.36
CA SER A 44 15.46 10.70 -1.38
C SER A 44 14.70 10.96 -2.66
N ASP A 45 15.45 11.16 -3.75
CA ASP A 45 15.05 11.51 -5.13
C ASP A 45 13.98 10.61 -5.80
N ALA A 46 13.35 9.68 -5.07
CA ALA A 46 12.38 8.72 -5.59
C ALA A 46 10.95 9.08 -5.16
N PRO A 47 9.98 9.16 -6.09
CA PRO A 47 8.57 9.35 -5.73
C PRO A 47 8.07 8.15 -4.92
N VAL A 48 7.49 8.42 -3.75
CA VAL A 48 6.85 7.39 -2.92
C VAL A 48 5.37 7.38 -3.26
N LEU A 49 4.82 6.20 -3.47
CA LEU A 49 3.38 6.04 -3.69
C LEU A 49 2.68 5.84 -2.35
N GLN A 50 1.59 6.56 -2.09
CA GLN A 50 0.92 6.52 -0.80
C GLN A 50 -0.54 6.08 -0.93
N GLY A 51 -1.06 5.34 0.02
CA GLY A 51 -2.49 5.01 0.08
C GLY A 51 -3.02 5.11 1.50
N HIS A 52 -4.34 5.06 1.64
CA HIS A 52 -5.02 5.13 2.94
C HIS A 52 -6.04 4.00 3.08
N LEU A 53 -5.88 3.18 4.12
CA LEU A 53 -6.80 2.11 4.49
C LEU A 53 -7.97 2.67 5.28
N ASN A 54 -9.19 2.36 4.84
CA ASN A 54 -10.38 2.78 5.58
C ASN A 54 -10.57 1.86 6.80
N LYS A 55 -10.77 2.47 7.98
CA LYS A 55 -11.08 1.72 9.20
C LYS A 55 -12.47 1.05 9.12
N PRO A 56 -12.66 -0.12 9.75
CA PRO A 56 -11.62 -0.94 10.38
C PRO A 56 -10.75 -1.67 9.33
N PHE A 57 -9.44 -1.78 9.59
CA PHE A 57 -8.53 -2.59 8.80
C PHE A 57 -7.67 -3.48 9.71
N ASP A 58 -7.21 -4.60 9.18
CA ASP A 58 -6.30 -5.52 9.85
C ASP A 58 -4.90 -5.38 9.24
N PRO A 59 -3.92 -4.83 9.98
CA PRO A 59 -2.56 -4.63 9.48
C PRO A 59 -1.87 -5.93 9.06
N GLU A 60 -2.11 -7.05 9.76
CA GLU A 60 -1.48 -8.33 9.44
C GLU A 60 -2.03 -8.89 8.14
N ARG A 61 -3.36 -8.78 7.94
CA ARG A 61 -4.01 -9.15 6.67
C ARG A 61 -3.50 -8.30 5.51
N VAL A 62 -3.42 -6.99 5.67
CA VAL A 62 -2.90 -6.08 4.64
C VAL A 62 -1.45 -6.42 4.30
N GLN A 63 -0.64 -6.73 5.32
CA GLN A 63 0.75 -7.12 5.14
C GLN A 63 0.89 -8.44 4.36
N ALA A 64 0.01 -9.41 4.59
CA ALA A 64 -0.04 -10.66 3.84
C ALA A 64 -0.43 -10.42 2.37
N LEU A 65 -1.44 -9.58 2.14
CA LEU A 65 -1.88 -9.20 0.79
C LEU A 65 -0.79 -8.45 0.01
N TYR A 66 -0.05 -7.55 0.66
CA TYR A 66 1.11 -6.88 0.05
C TYR A 66 2.17 -7.88 -0.42
N ARG A 67 2.53 -8.86 0.44
CA ARG A 67 3.51 -9.88 0.07
C ARG A 67 3.03 -10.74 -1.10
N ASP A 68 1.75 -11.09 -1.13
CA ASP A 68 1.18 -11.86 -2.23
C ASP A 68 1.18 -11.07 -3.55
N TRP A 69 0.77 -9.80 -3.49
CA TRP A 69 0.79 -8.90 -4.65
C TRP A 69 2.21 -8.69 -5.20
N MET A 70 3.21 -8.52 -4.33
CA MET A 70 4.62 -8.42 -4.74
C MET A 70 5.13 -9.71 -5.39
N ARG A 71 4.72 -10.90 -4.90
CA ARG A 71 5.06 -12.18 -5.56
C ARG A 71 4.45 -12.30 -6.95
N ARG A 72 3.32 -11.65 -7.21
CA ARG A 72 2.65 -11.61 -8.52
C ARG A 72 3.23 -10.56 -9.47
N GLY A 73 4.24 -9.79 -9.03
CA GLY A 73 4.97 -8.85 -9.87
C GLY A 73 4.76 -7.37 -9.53
N GLY A 74 3.87 -7.03 -8.58
CA GLY A 74 3.72 -5.65 -8.09
C GLY A 74 3.35 -4.62 -9.18
N LYS A 75 2.62 -5.05 -10.22
CA LYS A 75 2.17 -4.22 -11.34
C LYS A 75 0.64 -4.17 -11.39
#